data_AF-A0A146K613-F1
#
_entry.id   AF-A0A146K613-F1
#
_cell.length_a   1.000
_cell.length_b   1.000
_cell.length_c   1.000
_cell.angle_alpha   90.00
_cell.angle_beta   90.00
_cell.angle_gamma   90.00
#
_symmetry.space_group_name_H-M   'P 1'
#
loop_
_entity.id
_entity.type
_entity.pdbx_description
1 polymer ?
#
loop_
_entity_poly.entity_id
_entity_poly.type
_entity_poly.pdbx_seq_one_letter_code
_entity_poly.pdbx_strand_id
1 'polypeptide(L)'
;MLSEIQITPSRVKFVPNITINSIQQDKLFKELNQLKLKSVVVKPQQFEIKLKSQQQWDSLRDKVLDSVNKVLDPDYIQSVEELKTKLKNEADKLKKIQMVLRSVINPVLQRDGGSCEYVGEIEKNGDLGLKLKFQGACGTCPSSQQTLKNFIEKVICELIPKYKFVEG
;
A
#
# COMPACT_ATOMS: atom_id res chain seq x y z
N MET A 1 2.27 1.61 5.96
CA MET A 1 3.35 2.28 6.69
C MET A 1 2.95 3.72 6.94
N LEU A 2 2.66 4.12 8.18
CA LEU A 2 2.34 5.53 8.47
C LEU A 2 3.66 6.27 8.67
N SER A 3 3.95 7.24 7.81
CA SER A 3 5.05 8.19 7.97
C SER A 3 4.44 9.53 8.35
N GLU A 4 5.07 10.26 9.27
CA GLU A 4 4.73 11.66 9.46
C GLU A 4 5.36 12.46 8.30
N ILE A 5 4.54 13.17 7.54
CA ILE A 5 4.99 14.00 6.42
C ILE A 5 4.77 15.46 6.80
N GLN A 6 5.86 16.20 6.97
CA GLN A 6 5.83 17.64 7.20
C GLN A 6 6.12 18.34 5.87
N ILE A 7 5.10 18.98 5.29
CA ILE A 7 5.18 19.65 3.99
C ILE A 7 5.29 21.15 4.19
N THR A 8 6.29 21.75 3.57
CA THR A 8 6.42 23.20 3.38
C THR A 8 6.62 23.51 1.90
N PRO A 9 6.38 24.74 1.42
CA PRO A 9 6.42 25.09 0.00
C PRO A 9 7.70 24.69 -0.76
N SER A 10 8.82 24.50 -0.06
CA SER A 10 10.12 24.17 -0.65
C SER A 10 10.80 22.94 -0.03
N ARG A 11 10.19 22.29 0.96
CA ARG A 11 10.80 21.17 1.68
C ARG A 11 9.74 20.20 2.17
N VAL A 12 9.97 18.92 1.91
CA VAL A 12 9.18 17.82 2.46
C VAL A 12 10.08 16.99 3.35
N LYS A 13 9.67 16.83 4.61
CA LYS A 13 10.36 15.98 5.58
C LYS A 13 9.51 14.76 5.86
N PHE A 14 10.15 13.60 5.83
CA PHE A 14 9.55 12.32 6.13
C PHE A 14 10.20 11.72 7.37
N VAL A 15 9.37 11.24 8.29
CA VAL A 15 9.80 10.50 9.48
C VAL A 15 9.15 9.11 9.40
N PRO A 16 9.87 8.09 8.91
CA PRO A 16 9.35 6.73 8.89
C PRO A 16 9.39 6.11 10.30
N ASN A 17 8.45 5.21 10.58
CA ASN A 17 8.42 4.44 11.83
C ASN A 17 9.46 3.30 11.88
N ILE A 18 10.51 3.38 11.05
CA ILE A 18 11.61 2.41 10.97
C ILE A 18 12.95 3.14 10.91
N THR A 19 14.00 2.49 11.40
CA THR A 19 15.38 2.95 11.19
C THR A 19 15.84 2.59 9.78
N ILE A 20 16.26 3.59 9.01
CA ILE A 20 16.83 3.42 7.67
C ILE A 20 18.30 3.03 7.81
N ASN A 21 18.64 1.77 7.52
CA ASN A 21 20.03 1.31 7.59
C ASN A 21 20.88 1.88 6.43
N SER A 22 22.21 1.75 6.48
CA SER A 22 23.11 2.35 5.47
C SER A 22 22.80 1.92 4.03
N ILE A 23 22.44 0.65 3.81
CA ILE A 23 22.07 0.13 2.47
C ILE A 23 20.79 0.81 1.96
N GLN A 24 19.79 0.94 2.83
CA GLN A 24 18.54 1.63 2.50
C GLN A 24 18.77 3.13 2.28
N GLN A 25 19.66 3.77 3.04
CA GLN A 25 19.99 5.18 2.87
C GLN A 25 20.60 5.44 1.49
N ASP A 26 21.57 4.62 1.08
CA ASP A 26 22.22 4.73 -0.24
C ASP A 26 21.24 4.49 -1.39
N LYS A 27 20.40 3.45 -1.28
CA LYS A 27 19.37 3.14 -2.28
C LYS A 27 18.34 4.27 -2.40
N LEU A 28 17.83 4.75 -1.26
CA LEU A 28 16.84 5.81 -1.22
C LEU A 28 17.40 7.12 -1.80
N PHE A 29 18.63 7.46 -1.45
CA PHE A 29 19.30 8.63 -2.03
C PHE A 29 19.42 8.51 -3.56
N LYS A 30 19.85 7.35 -4.07
CA LYS A 30 19.98 7.12 -5.52
C LYS A 30 18.65 7.23 -6.26
N GLU A 31 17.60 6.59 -5.76
CA GLU A 31 16.26 6.64 -6.37
C GLU A 31 15.69 8.07 -6.38
N LEU A 32 15.73 8.78 -5.24
CA LEU A 32 15.19 10.13 -5.16
C LEU A 32 16.00 11.15 -5.95
N ASN A 33 17.33 11.02 -6.00
CA ASN A 33 18.18 11.97 -6.72
C ASN A 33 17.95 11.94 -8.24
N GLN A 34 17.35 10.87 -8.78
CA GLN A 34 16.94 10.81 -10.18
C GLN A 34 15.74 11.74 -10.49
N LEU A 35 14.99 12.17 -9.49
CA LEU A 35 13.74 12.93 -9.64
C LEU A 35 13.93 14.44 -9.79
N LYS A 36 14.95 14.94 -10.52
CA LYS A 36 15.19 16.39 -10.79
C LYS A 36 14.94 17.33 -9.58
N LEU A 37 15.23 16.87 -8.36
CA LEU A 37 14.99 17.59 -7.10
C LEU A 37 16.08 18.67 -6.88
N LYS A 38 15.88 19.56 -5.91
CA LYS A 38 16.93 20.54 -5.55
C LYS A 38 18.05 19.89 -4.74
N SER A 39 17.68 19.07 -3.76
CA SER A 39 18.62 18.24 -2.99
C SER A 39 17.85 17.20 -2.18
N VAL A 40 18.49 16.07 -1.88
CA VAL A 40 17.98 15.03 -0.99
C VAL A 40 18.97 14.84 0.15
N VAL A 41 18.46 14.73 1.38
CA VAL A 41 19.27 14.38 2.56
C VAL A 41 18.60 13.20 3.24
N VAL A 42 19.32 12.08 3.37
CA VAL A 42 18.83 10.89 4.06
C VAL A 42 19.60 10.70 5.35
N LYS A 43 18.89 10.40 6.45
CA LYS A 43 19.44 10.11 7.78
C LYS A 43 18.77 8.85 8.33
N PRO A 44 19.31 8.22 9.38
CA PRO A 44 18.77 6.96 9.91
C PRO A 44 17.30 7.02 10.35
N GLN A 45 16.76 8.17 10.74
CA GLN A 45 15.38 8.29 11.24
C GLN A 45 14.52 9.30 10.45
N GLN A 46 15.07 9.90 9.40
CA GLN A 46 14.33 10.88 8.60
C GLN A 46 15.00 11.06 7.25
N PHE A 47 14.23 11.48 6.27
CA PHE A 47 14.79 12.02 5.04
C PHE A 47 14.05 13.27 4.63
N GLU A 48 14.77 14.13 3.92
CA GLU A 48 14.31 15.44 3.53
C GLU A 48 14.56 15.67 2.06
N ILE A 49 13.53 16.17 1.40
CA ILE A 49 13.56 16.54 0.00
C ILE A 49 13.40 18.06 -0.08
N LYS A 50 14.38 18.73 -0.68
CA LYS A 50 14.24 20.14 -1.06
C LYS A 50 13.74 20.23 -2.50
N LEU A 51 12.76 21.09 -2.69
CA LEU A 51 12.08 21.34 -3.96
C LEU A 51 12.41 22.74 -4.47
N LYS A 52 12.17 22.97 -5.75
CA LYS A 52 12.25 24.28 -6.40
C LYS A 52 11.01 25.11 -6.11
N SER A 53 9.85 24.49 -6.02
CA SER A 53 8.55 25.12 -5.76
C SER A 53 7.51 24.10 -5.29
N GLN A 54 6.37 24.58 -4.79
CA GLN A 54 5.23 23.74 -4.40
C GLN A 54 4.66 22.95 -5.59
N GLN A 55 4.55 23.56 -6.79
CA GLN A 55 4.09 22.85 -8.00
C GLN A 55 4.99 21.66 -8.38
N GLN A 56 6.28 21.72 -8.03
CA GLN A 56 7.18 20.59 -8.22
C GLN A 56 6.80 19.41 -7.31
N TRP A 57 6.33 19.68 -6.08
CA TRP A 57 5.80 18.64 -5.21
C TRP A 57 4.60 17.96 -5.84
N ASP A 58 3.61 18.74 -6.25
CA ASP A 58 2.34 18.21 -6.73
C ASP A 58 2.53 17.28 -7.95
N SER A 59 3.52 17.58 -8.79
CA SER A 59 3.87 16.75 -9.96
C SER A 59 4.80 15.56 -9.68
N LEU A 60 5.57 15.58 -8.57
CA LEU A 60 6.51 14.51 -8.23
C LEU A 60 6.05 13.63 -7.07
N ARG A 61 4.99 14.02 -6.36
CA ARG A 61 4.50 13.36 -5.15
C ARG A 61 4.41 11.84 -5.33
N ASP A 62 3.70 11.38 -6.35
CA ASP A 62 3.48 9.94 -6.56
C ASP A 62 4.78 9.20 -6.87
N LYS A 63 5.67 9.81 -7.66
CA LYS A 63 6.99 9.23 -7.97
C LYS A 63 7.90 9.16 -6.74
N VAL A 64 7.88 10.19 -5.91
CA VAL A 64 8.62 10.20 -4.64
C VAL A 64 8.08 9.10 -3.73
N LEU A 65 6.76 9.00 -3.57
CA LEU A 65 6.14 7.98 -2.72
C LEU A 65 6.43 6.56 -3.24
N ASP A 66 6.39 6.34 -4.55
CA ASP A 66 6.76 5.08 -5.19
C ASP A 66 8.23 4.70 -4.89
N SER A 67 9.18 5.62 -5.13
CA SER A 67 10.60 5.40 -4.81
C SER A 67 10.84 5.12 -3.33
N VAL A 68 10.12 5.81 -2.44
CA VAL A 68 10.22 5.61 -0.99
C VAL A 68 9.72 4.22 -0.62
N ASN A 69 8.52 3.85 -1.06
CA ASN A 69 7.93 2.55 -0.74
C ASN A 69 8.79 1.40 -1.28
N LYS A 70 9.33 1.54 -2.50
CA LYS A 70 10.25 0.57 -3.10
C LYS A 70 11.48 0.25 -2.24
N VAL A 71 11.98 1.22 -1.47
CA VAL A 71 13.20 1.03 -0.66
C VAL A 71 12.89 0.71 0.80
N LEU A 72 11.83 1.32 1.34
CA LEU A 72 11.54 1.26 2.77
C LEU A 72 10.43 0.26 3.12
N ASP A 73 9.58 -0.12 2.15
CA ASP A 73 8.51 -1.09 2.37
C ASP A 73 8.91 -2.45 1.78
N PRO A 74 9.35 -3.42 2.61
CA PRO A 74 9.65 -4.77 2.12
C PRO A 74 8.41 -5.48 1.54
N ASP A 75 7.22 -5.04 1.96
CA ASP A 75 5.94 -5.54 1.47
C ASP A 75 5.44 -4.75 0.26
N TYR A 76 6.21 -3.78 -0.27
CA TYR A 76 5.86 -3.12 -1.52
C TYR A 76 5.80 -4.14 -2.65
N ILE A 77 4.81 -3.98 -3.50
CA ILE A 77 4.64 -4.82 -4.68
C ILE A 77 4.49 -3.88 -5.87
N GLN A 78 5.40 -4.01 -6.82
CA GLN A 78 5.51 -3.13 -7.98
C GLN A 78 4.66 -3.60 -9.15
N SER A 79 4.25 -4.87 -9.17
CA SER A 79 3.39 -5.41 -10.23
C SER A 79 2.53 -6.60 -9.79
N VAL A 80 1.52 -6.91 -10.59
CA VAL A 80 0.67 -8.09 -10.39
C VAL A 80 1.49 -9.38 -10.50
N GLU A 81 2.51 -9.42 -11.35
CA GLU A 81 3.41 -10.56 -11.53
C GLU A 81 4.27 -10.80 -10.28
N GLU A 82 4.79 -9.73 -9.67
CA GLU A 82 5.54 -9.82 -8.41
C GLU A 82 4.63 -10.36 -7.30
N LEU A 83 3.40 -9.83 -7.19
CA LEU A 83 2.42 -10.31 -6.22
C LEU A 83 2.11 -11.79 -6.41
N LYS A 84 1.80 -12.22 -7.64
CA LYS A 84 1.52 -13.62 -7.96
C LYS A 84 2.70 -14.52 -7.60
N THR A 85 3.93 -14.06 -7.80
CA THR A 85 5.14 -14.80 -7.42
C THR A 85 5.29 -14.91 -5.90
N LYS A 86 5.17 -13.80 -5.17
CA LYS A 86 5.23 -13.81 -3.70
C LYS A 86 4.10 -14.66 -3.08
N LEU A 87 2.88 -14.59 -3.61
CA LEU A 87 1.75 -15.42 -3.17
C LEU A 87 2.00 -16.91 -3.38
N LYS A 88 2.67 -17.32 -4.46
CA LYS A 88 3.01 -18.74 -4.67
C LYS A 88 4.03 -19.25 -3.64
N ASN A 89 4.98 -18.40 -3.26
CA ASN A 89 6.09 -18.77 -2.37
C ASN A 89 5.76 -18.59 -0.88
N GLU A 90 4.73 -17.81 -0.54
CA GLU A 90 4.31 -17.59 0.84
C GLU A 90 3.46 -18.77 1.34
N ALA A 91 3.87 -19.41 2.43
CA ALA A 91 3.14 -20.53 3.03
C ALA A 91 2.04 -20.06 3.98
N ASP A 92 2.24 -18.90 4.62
CA ASP A 92 1.32 -18.37 5.62
C ASP A 92 0.07 -17.76 4.94
N LYS A 93 -1.09 -18.34 5.26
CA LYS A 93 -2.39 -17.88 4.73
C LYS A 93 -2.68 -16.43 5.12
N LEU A 94 -2.34 -16.03 6.34
CA LEU A 94 -2.66 -14.70 6.85
C LEU A 94 -1.84 -13.65 6.11
N LYS A 95 -0.55 -13.95 5.87
CA LYS A 95 0.32 -13.09 5.07
C LYS A 95 -0.18 -12.96 3.64
N LYS A 96 -0.59 -14.05 2.99
CA LYS A 96 -1.19 -14.01 1.65
C LYS A 96 -2.37 -13.05 1.56
N ILE A 97 -3.32 -13.15 2.51
CA ILE A 97 -4.49 -12.27 2.55
C ILE A 97 -4.04 -10.82 2.76
N GLN A 98 -3.19 -10.57 3.76
CA GLN A 98 -2.71 -9.21 4.05
C GLN A 98 -1.97 -8.58 2.87
N MET A 99 -1.18 -9.34 2.12
CA MET A 99 -0.51 -8.86 0.91
C MET A 99 -1.52 -8.43 -0.15
N VAL A 100 -2.55 -9.23 -0.44
CA VAL A 100 -3.58 -8.85 -1.41
C VAL A 100 -4.36 -7.62 -0.95
N LEU A 101 -4.75 -7.58 0.34
CA LEU A 101 -5.45 -6.43 0.91
C LEU A 101 -4.60 -5.15 0.81
N ARG A 102 -3.31 -5.21 1.17
CA ARG A 102 -2.43 -4.03 1.20
C ARG A 102 -1.99 -3.56 -0.19
N SER A 103 -1.75 -4.47 -1.12
CA SER A 103 -1.11 -4.14 -2.40
C SER A 103 -2.10 -3.91 -3.53
N VAL A 104 -3.32 -4.45 -3.45
CA VAL A 104 -4.32 -4.33 -4.53
C VAL A 104 -5.59 -3.65 -4.05
N ILE A 105 -6.19 -4.15 -2.97
CA ILE A 105 -7.53 -3.70 -2.57
C ILE A 105 -7.48 -2.32 -1.89
N ASN A 106 -6.74 -2.18 -0.79
CA ASN A 106 -6.70 -0.94 -0.01
C ASN A 106 -6.20 0.27 -0.81
N PRO A 107 -5.23 0.18 -1.74
CA PRO A 107 -4.86 1.32 -2.59
C PRO A 107 -6.00 1.81 -3.51
N VAL A 108 -6.91 0.92 -3.90
CA VAL A 108 -8.13 1.30 -4.63
C VAL A 108 -9.13 1.95 -3.68
N LEU A 109 -9.40 1.32 -2.53
CA LEU A 109 -10.40 1.81 -1.58
C LEU A 109 -10.01 3.15 -0.93
N GLN A 110 -8.73 3.37 -0.68
CA GLN A 110 -8.24 4.60 -0.06
C GLN A 110 -8.45 5.82 -0.95
N ARG A 111 -8.52 5.65 -2.28
CA ARG A 111 -8.92 6.73 -3.20
C ARG A 111 -10.33 7.23 -2.93
N ASP A 112 -11.20 6.33 -2.49
CA ASP A 112 -12.59 6.61 -2.13
C ASP A 112 -12.78 6.81 -0.61
N GLY A 113 -11.69 6.98 0.14
CA GLY A 113 -11.72 7.20 1.59
C GLY A 113 -12.12 5.96 2.40
N GLY A 114 -11.88 4.76 1.88
CA GLY A 114 -12.17 3.48 2.53
C GLY A 114 -10.96 2.58 2.72
N SER A 115 -11.16 1.50 3.46
CA SER A 115 -10.21 0.39 3.60
C SER A 115 -10.93 -0.89 4.04
N CYS A 116 -10.23 -2.01 4.03
CA CYS A 116 -10.73 -3.24 4.61
C CYS A 116 -9.64 -4.00 5.38
N GLU A 117 -10.08 -4.75 6.38
CA GLU A 117 -9.23 -5.55 7.26
C GLU A 117 -9.73 -6.99 7.31
N TYR A 118 -8.81 -7.95 7.37
CA TYR A 118 -9.16 -9.35 7.58
C TYR A 118 -9.64 -9.59 9.00
N VAL A 119 -10.77 -10.28 9.16
CA VAL A 119 -11.37 -10.62 10.45
C VAL A 119 -11.37 -12.13 10.69
N GLY A 120 -11.58 -12.94 9.66
CA GLY A 120 -11.65 -14.39 9.81
C GLY A 120 -12.01 -15.12 8.53
N GLU A 121 -12.21 -16.43 8.67
CA GLU A 121 -12.74 -17.30 7.62
C GLU A 121 -14.16 -17.73 8.01
N ILE A 122 -15.01 -17.95 7.01
CA ILE A 122 -16.38 -18.43 7.18
C ILE A 122 -16.65 -19.54 6.18
N GLU A 123 -17.43 -20.55 6.56
CA GLU A 123 -17.83 -21.63 5.67
C GLU A 123 -19.32 -21.55 5.37
N LYS A 124 -19.68 -21.68 4.09
CA LYS A 124 -21.08 -21.69 3.64
C LYS A 124 -21.24 -22.68 2.50
N ASN A 125 -22.17 -23.62 2.64
CA ASN A 125 -22.47 -24.61 1.60
C ASN A 125 -21.25 -25.41 1.12
N GLY A 126 -20.27 -25.67 2.00
CA GLY A 126 -19.03 -26.36 1.66
C GLY A 126 -17.95 -25.46 1.03
N ASP A 127 -18.25 -24.20 0.77
CA ASP A 127 -17.29 -23.21 0.29
C ASP A 127 -16.67 -22.41 1.43
N LEU A 128 -15.37 -22.12 1.31
CA LEU A 128 -14.64 -21.26 2.23
C LEU A 128 -14.67 -19.81 1.74
N GLY A 129 -15.07 -18.89 2.61
CA GLY A 129 -15.09 -17.45 2.38
C GLY A 129 -14.23 -16.68 3.36
N LEU A 130 -13.93 -15.42 3.00
CA LEU A 130 -13.23 -14.48 3.87
C LEU A 130 -14.21 -13.51 4.52
N LYS A 131 -14.11 -13.37 5.84
CA LYS A 131 -14.76 -12.29 6.57
C LYS A 131 -13.81 -11.12 6.71
N LEU A 132 -14.23 -9.98 6.18
CA LEU A 132 -13.53 -8.71 6.24
C LEU A 132 -14.33 -7.72 7.07
N LYS A 133 -13.67 -6.67 7.53
CA LYS A 133 -14.30 -5.48 8.11
C LYS A 133 -14.05 -4.32 7.16
N PHE A 134 -15.12 -3.76 6.59
CA PHE A 134 -15.01 -2.56 5.76
C PHE A 134 -14.98 -1.31 6.63
N GLN A 135 -14.15 -0.35 6.26
CA GLN A 135 -13.99 0.93 6.94
C GLN A 135 -14.11 2.08 5.95
N GLY A 136 -14.50 3.26 6.46
CA GLY A 136 -14.61 4.50 5.68
C GLY A 136 -15.93 4.68 4.94
N ALA A 137 -15.95 5.60 3.97
CA ALA A 137 -17.17 6.03 3.29
C ALA A 137 -17.94 4.86 2.65
N CYS A 138 -17.22 3.88 2.10
CA CYS A 138 -17.79 2.71 1.44
C CYS A 138 -18.53 1.74 2.38
N GLY A 139 -18.34 1.84 3.71
CA GLY A 139 -19.05 1.03 4.70
C GLY A 139 -20.48 1.51 5.01
N THR A 140 -20.84 2.72 4.58
CA THR A 140 -22.09 3.40 5.02
C THR A 140 -23.17 3.54 3.96
N CYS A 141 -22.86 3.26 2.69
CA CYS A 141 -23.82 3.34 1.57
C CYS A 141 -24.23 1.93 1.09
N PRO A 142 -25.48 1.49 1.29
CA PRO A 142 -25.92 0.12 0.99
C PRO A 142 -25.82 -0.24 -0.49
N SER A 143 -25.98 0.72 -1.41
CA SER A 143 -25.79 0.48 -2.86
C SER A 143 -24.32 0.29 -3.25
N SER A 144 -23.38 0.89 -2.51
CA SER A 144 -21.94 0.80 -2.78
C SER A 144 -21.31 -0.44 -2.16
N GLN A 145 -21.91 -0.99 -1.10
CA GLN A 145 -21.42 -2.21 -0.44
C GLN A 145 -21.42 -3.42 -1.36
N GLN A 146 -22.45 -3.59 -2.21
CA GLN A 146 -22.49 -4.73 -3.14
C GLN A 146 -21.40 -4.63 -4.22
N THR A 147 -21.21 -3.44 -4.81
CA THR A 147 -20.14 -3.23 -5.80
C THR A 147 -18.75 -3.40 -5.18
N LEU A 148 -18.55 -2.87 -3.97
CA LEU A 148 -17.32 -3.04 -3.20
C LEU A 148 -17.03 -4.52 -2.95
N LYS A 149 -18.02 -5.24 -2.44
CA LYS A 149 -17.94 -6.67 -2.17
C LYS A 149 -17.57 -7.44 -3.43
N ASN A 150 -18.26 -7.19 -4.55
CA ASN A 150 -18.00 -7.87 -5.82
C ASN A 150 -16.57 -7.62 -6.33
N PHE A 151 -16.06 -6.39 -6.20
CA PHE A 151 -14.67 -6.07 -6.54
C PHE A 151 -13.68 -6.85 -5.68
N ILE A 152 -13.84 -6.79 -4.35
CA ILE A 152 -12.94 -7.46 -3.40
C ILE A 152 -12.98 -8.98 -3.62
N GLU A 153 -14.17 -9.55 -3.74
CA GLU A 153 -14.38 -10.98 -3.98
C GLU A 153 -13.70 -11.43 -5.26
N LYS A 154 -13.88 -10.70 -6.38
CA LYS A 154 -13.20 -11.01 -7.64
C LYS A 154 -11.68 -11.06 -7.48
N VAL A 155 -11.10 -10.05 -6.82
CA VAL A 155 -9.65 -9.95 -6.62
C VAL A 155 -9.14 -11.07 -5.72
N ILE A 156 -9.81 -11.36 -4.61
CA ILE A 156 -9.44 -12.44 -3.69
C ILE A 156 -9.53 -13.80 -4.37
N CYS A 157 -10.63 -14.08 -5.07
CA CYS A 157 -10.82 -15.37 -5.75
C CYS A 157 -9.81 -15.58 -6.89
N GLU A 158 -9.37 -14.51 -7.58
CA GLU A 158 -8.33 -14.61 -8.60
C GLU A 158 -6.94 -14.88 -7.99
N LEU A 159 -6.59 -14.17 -6.92
CA LEU A 159 -5.24 -14.21 -6.35
C LEU A 159 -5.05 -15.31 -5.29
N ILE A 160 -6.12 -15.73 -4.63
CA ILE A 160 -6.15 -16.77 -3.61
C ILE A 160 -7.36 -17.70 -3.87
N PRO A 161 -7.27 -18.59 -4.89
CA PRO A 161 -8.42 -19.38 -5.39
C PRO A 161 -9.10 -20.33 -4.38
N LYS A 162 -8.49 -20.51 -3.21
CA LYS A 162 -9.05 -21.24 -2.07
C LYS A 162 -10.35 -20.60 -1.56
N TYR A 163 -10.44 -19.27 -1.58
CA TYR A 163 -11.63 -18.54 -1.14
C TYR A 163 -12.59 -18.38 -2.31
N LYS A 164 -13.89 -18.52 -2.02
CA LYS A 164 -14.97 -18.48 -3.03
C LYS A 164 -15.85 -17.25 -2.92
N PHE A 165 -15.93 -16.65 -1.74
CA PHE A 165 -16.72 -15.47 -1.49
C PHE A 165 -16.11 -14.61 -0.39
N VAL A 166 -16.57 -13.37 -0.30
CA VAL A 166 -16.21 -12.42 0.76
C VAL A 166 -17.46 -12.01 1.52
N GLU A 167 -17.33 -11.67 2.80
CA GLU A 167 -18.38 -11.04 3.61
C GLU A 167 -17.78 -9.87 4.40
N GLY A 168 -18.55 -8.80 4.58
CA GLY A 168 -18.12 -7.54 5.20
C GLY A 168 -18.75 -7.27 6.56
#